data_AF-A0A367LTE7-F1
#
_entry.id   AF-A0A367LTE7-F1
#
_cell.length_a   1.000
_cell.length_b   1.000
_cell.length_c   1.000
_cell.angle_alpha   90.00
_cell.angle_beta   90.00
_cell.angle_gamma   90.00
#
_symmetry.space_group_name_H-M   'P 1'
#
loop_
_entity.id
_entity.type
_entity.pdbx_description
1 polymer ?
#
loop_
_entity_poly.entity_id
_entity_poly.type
_entity_poly.pdbx_seq_one_letter_code
_entity_poly.pdbx_strand_id
1 'polypeptide(L)' 'YSMEMPARQLQFRFLSQLGRLDLQALLRGKLQDDDWPKLQAAVAVFNKMMDRLAVDDSANLTPTSLTAKARRGARKY' A
#
# COMPACT_ATOMS: atom_id res chain seq x y z
N TYR A 1 8.68 -1.55 5.24
CA TYR A 1 8.53 -1.12 6.63
C TYR A 1 8.25 0.37 6.64
N SER A 2 7.22 0.80 7.37
CA SER A 2 6.78 2.19 7.40
C SER A 2 6.56 2.63 8.84
N MET A 3 7.41 3.49 9.37
CA MET A 3 7.33 3.87 10.79
C MET A 3 6.52 5.14 11.04
N GLU A 4 6.31 5.95 10.01
CA GLU A 4 5.62 7.24 10.10
C GLU A 4 4.21 7.19 9.50
N MET A 5 3.97 6.24 8.61
CA MET A 5 2.78 6.21 7.77
C MET A 5 2.06 4.85 7.87
N PRO A 6 0.77 4.83 8.22
CA PRO A 6 0.00 3.59 8.29
C PRO A 6 -0.09 2.86 6.95
N ALA A 7 -0.17 1.52 7.00
CA ALA A 7 -0.24 0.68 5.81
C ALA A 7 -1.40 1.06 4.88
N ARG A 8 -2.57 1.40 5.45
CA ARG A 8 -3.73 1.87 4.68
C ARG A 8 -3.44 3.11 3.85
N GLN A 9 -2.71 4.08 4.40
CA GLN A 9 -2.40 5.28 3.64
C GLN A 9 -1.42 4.96 2.50
N LEU A 10 -0.49 4.02 2.69
CA LEU A 10 0.41 3.58 1.62
C LEU A 10 -0.38 2.91 0.50
N GLN A 11 -1.36 2.07 0.84
CA GLN A 11 -2.26 1.44 -0.13
C GLN A 11 -2.97 2.48 -1.01
N PHE A 12 -3.52 3.55 -0.43
CA PHE A 12 -4.15 4.61 -1.23
C PHE A 12 -3.18 5.30 -2.19
N ARG A 13 -1.93 5.54 -1.77
CA ARG A 13 -0.89 6.10 -2.65
C ARG A 13 -0.54 5.15 -3.79
N PHE A 14 -0.45 3.84 -3.51
CA PHE A 14 -0.24 2.83 -4.55
C PHE A 14 -1.38 2.79 -5.55
N LEU A 15 -2.63 2.78 -5.08
CA LEU A 15 -3.82 2.79 -5.95
C LEU A 15 -3.90 4.05 -6.80
N SER A 16 -3.61 5.21 -6.21
CA SER A 16 -3.53 6.48 -6.94
C SER A 16 -2.47 6.43 -8.04
N GLN A 17 -1.28 5.90 -7.76
CA GLN A 17 -0.20 5.77 -8.75
C GLN A 17 -0.54 4.77 -9.86
N LEU A 18 -1.09 3.60 -9.51
CA LEU A 18 -1.46 2.55 -10.46
C LEU A 18 -2.61 2.98 -11.37
N GLY A 19 -3.63 3.63 -10.78
CA GLY A 19 -4.81 4.10 -11.50
C GLY A 19 -4.66 5.46 -12.16
N ARG A 20 -3.52 6.15 -11.95
CA ARG A 20 -3.33 7.57 -12.33
C ARG A 20 -4.49 8.45 -11.85
N LEU A 21 -4.88 8.25 -10.60
CA LEU A 21 -5.99 8.94 -9.94
C LEU A 21 -5.47 10.04 -9.02
N ASP A 22 -6.23 11.12 -8.88
CA ASP A 22 -5.92 12.12 -7.85
C ASP A 22 -6.07 11.51 -6.45
N LEU A 23 -5.00 11.59 -5.66
CA LEU A 23 -4.96 11.00 -4.32
C LEU A 23 -5.96 11.67 -3.37
N GLN A 24 -6.15 12.98 -3.48
CA GLN A 24 -7.07 13.71 -2.59
C GLN A 24 -8.53 13.36 -2.89
N ALA A 25 -8.89 13.24 -4.17
CA ALA A 25 -10.18 12.76 -4.63
C ALA A 25 -10.45 11.35 -4.12
N LEU A 26 -9.47 10.45 -4.23
CA LEU A 26 -9.55 9.08 -3.74
C LEU A 26 -9.76 9.03 -2.21
N LEU A 27 -8.97 9.79 -1.44
CA LEU A 27 -9.08 9.84 0.02
C LEU A 27 -10.40 10.46 0.51
N ARG A 28 -10.97 11.40 -0.26
CA ARG A 28 -12.24 12.08 0.07
C ARG A 28 -13.46 11.35 -0.50
N GLY A 29 -13.27 10.31 -1.31
CA GLY A 29 -14.36 9.62 -2.02
C GLY A 29 -15.03 10.47 -3.11
N LYS A 30 -14.35 11.48 -3.65
CA LYS A 30 -14.86 12.40 -4.67
C LYS A 30 -14.36 12.04 -6.06
N LEU A 31 -14.58 10.80 -6.48
CA LEU A 31 -14.19 10.31 -7.80
C LEU A 31 -15.21 10.71 -8.86
N GLN A 32 -14.75 11.01 -10.06
CA GLN A 32 -15.61 11.20 -11.23
C GLN A 32 -16.03 9.85 -11.80
N ASP A 33 -17.08 9.84 -12.63
CA ASP A 33 -17.57 8.60 -13.26
C ASP A 33 -16.48 7.87 -14.05
N ASP A 34 -15.63 8.62 -14.75
CA ASP A 34 -14.49 8.09 -15.54
C ASP A 34 -13.33 7.54 -14.68
N ASP A 35 -13.30 7.86 -13.38
CA ASP A 35 -12.25 7.41 -12.47
C ASP A 35 -12.55 6.04 -11.86
N TRP A 36 -13.83 5.66 -11.77
CA TRP A 36 -14.22 4.36 -11.23
C TRP A 36 -13.63 3.17 -12.00
N PRO A 37 -13.67 3.14 -13.35
CA PRO A 37 -13.02 2.06 -14.11
C PRO A 37 -11.51 1.99 -13.86
N LYS A 38 -10.83 3.14 -13.74
CA LYS A 38 -9.39 3.20 -13.45
C LYS A 38 -9.07 2.66 -12.06
N LEU A 39 -9.89 3.01 -11.06
CA LEU A 39 -9.75 2.50 -9.71
C LEU A 39 -9.93 0.99 -9.67
N GLN A 40 -10.96 0.47 -10.34
CA GLN A 40 -11.22 -0.97 -10.41
C GLN A 40 -10.04 -1.73 -11.04
N ALA A 41 -9.49 -1.22 -12.15
CA ALA A 41 -8.31 -1.78 -12.78
C ALA A 41 -7.07 -1.74 -11.85
N ALA A 42 -6.86 -0.61 -11.17
CA ALA A 42 -5.76 -0.44 -10.21
C ALA A 42 -5.87 -1.41 -9.03
N VAL A 43 -7.07 -1.61 -8.47
CA VAL A 43 -7.34 -2.58 -7.40
C VAL A 43 -7.07 -4.00 -7.87
N ALA A 44 -7.48 -4.36 -9.09
CA ALA A 44 -7.21 -5.69 -9.63
C ALA A 44 -5.71 -5.98 -9.77
N VAL A 45 -4.92 -4.99 -10.20
CA VAL A 45 -3.44 -5.10 -10.25
C VAL A 45 -2.85 -5.15 -8.84
N PHE A 46 -3.31 -4.27 -7.95
CA PHE A 46 -2.84 -4.21 -6.57
C PHE A 46 -3.05 -5.54 -5.83
N ASN A 47 -4.24 -6.15 -5.97
CA ASN A 47 -4.55 -7.44 -5.37
C ASN A 47 -3.62 -8.57 -5.87
N LYS A 48 -3.22 -8.55 -7.15
CA LYS A 48 -2.22 -9.50 -7.68
C LYS A 48 -0.82 -9.29 -7.10
N MET A 49 -0.51 -8.08 -6.65
CA MET A 49 0.77 -7.76 -6.01
C MET A 49 0.77 -7.99 -4.51
N MET A 50 -0.39 -8.08 -3.85
CA MET A 50 -0.50 -8.26 -2.40
C MET A 50 0.22 -9.52 -1.91
N ASP A 51 0.25 -10.59 -2.71
CA ASP A 51 0.96 -11.83 -2.38
C ASP A 51 2.49 -11.63 -2.32
N ARG A 52 3.00 -10.58 -2.95
CA ARG A 52 4.44 -10.26 -3.04
C ARG A 52 4.83 -9.02 -2.24
N LEU A 53 3.86 -8.34 -1.63
CA LEU A 53 4.07 -7.08 -0.92
C LEU A 53 3.74 -7.23 0.55
N ALA A 54 4.75 -7.44 1.37
CA ALA A 54 4.62 -7.41 2.83
C ALA A 54 4.81 -5.98 3.36
N VAL A 55 3.76 -5.41 3.96
CA VAL A 55 3.82 -4.11 4.65
C VAL A 55 3.76 -4.34 6.15
N ASP A 56 4.66 -3.68 6.88
CA ASP A 56 4.68 -3.61 8.34
C ASP A 56 4.79 -2.14 8.70
N ASP A 57 3.77 -1.63 9.38
CA ASP A 57 3.62 -0.24 9.83
C ASP A 57 3.86 -0.05 11.33
N SER A 58 4.59 -0.98 11.96
CA SER A 58 4.98 -0.87 13.38
C SER A 58 5.86 0.37 13.59
N ALA A 59 5.44 1.23 14.52
CA ALA A 59 6.25 2.36 14.97
C ALA A 59 7.46 1.92 15.82
N ASN A 60 8.43 2.81 16.00
CA ASN A 60 9.58 2.66 16.91
C ASN A 60 10.41 1.36 16.71
N LEU A 61 10.56 0.88 15.48
CA LEU A 61 11.46 -0.22 15.17
C LEU A 61 12.92 0.22 15.36
N THR A 62 13.67 -0.56 16.14
CA THR A 62 15.13 -0.43 16.22
C THR A 62 15.78 -1.19 15.04
N PRO A 63 17.03 -0.88 14.68
CA PRO A 63 17.75 -1.61 13.62
C PRO A 63 17.75 -3.14 13.85
N THR A 64 17.87 -3.57 15.11
CA THR A 64 17.85 -4.98 15.50
C THR A 64 16.48 -5.63 15.25
N SER A 65 15.39 -4.97 15.67
CA SER A 65 14.04 -5.53 15.49
C SER A 65 13.61 -5.54 14.03
N LEU A 66 14.00 -4.52 13.26
CA LEU A 66 13.81 -4.44 11.81
C LEU A 66 14.49 -5.62 11.10
N THR A 67 15.77 -5.88 11.39
CA THR A 67 16.54 -6.98 10.77
C THR A 67 15.94 -8.33 11.13
N ALA A 68 15.53 -8.53 12.38
CA ALA A 68 14.88 -9.76 12.81
C ALA A 68 13.53 -9.98 12.09
N LYS A 69 12.73 -8.92 11.94
CA LYS A 69 11.46 -8.96 11.19
C LYS A 69 11.69 -9.24 9.69
N ALA A 70 12.66 -8.58 9.07
CA ALA A 70 13.01 -8.78 7.66
C ALA A 70 13.42 -10.22 7.37
N ARG A 71 14.31 -10.78 8.20
CA ARG A 71 14.74 -12.19 8.09
C ARG A 71 13.59 -13.18 8.27
N ARG A 72 12.65 -12.90 9.20
CA ARG A 72 11.45 -13.72 9.37
C ARG A 72 10.52 -13.62 8.17
N GLY A 73 10.32 -12.42 7.64
CA GLY A 73 9.53 -12.17 6.44
C GLY A 73 10.04 -12.96 5.25
N ALA A 74 11.35 -12.88 4.97
CA ALA A 74 11.99 -13.59 3.85
C ALA A 74 11.99 -15.13 3.97
N ARG A 75 11.66 -15.70 5.13
CA ARG A 75 11.44 -17.15 5.28
C ARG A 75 9.98 -17.55 5.13
N LYS A 76 9.05 -16.60 5.35
CA LYS A 76 7.60 -16.85 5.34
C LYS A 76 7.02 -16.68 3.93
N TYR A 77 7.57 -15.75 3.17
CA TYR A 77 7.21 -15.42 1.79
C TYR A 77 8.38 -15.69 0.86
#